data_AF-A0A3D3QC66-F1
#
_entry.id   AF-A0A3D3QC66-F1
#
_cell.length_a   1.000
_cell.length_b   1.000
_cell.length_c   1.000
_cell.angle_alpha   90.00
_cell.angle_beta   90.00
_cell.angle_gamma   90.00
#
_symmetry.space_group_name_H-M   'P 1'
#
loop_
_entity.id
_entity.type
_entity.pdbx_description
1 polymer ?
#
loop_
_entity_poly.entity_id
_entity_poly.type
_entity_poly.pdbx_seq_one_letter_code
_entity_poly.pdbx_strand_id
1 'polypeptide(L)'
;AQLDRFLLKVRIGYPDEQQEQRILEVNRRDRSSTAEPLPDLPPVDELRDLVGAVRIEEPVRRYIVSIARATRDHPDVAVGASPRAVEHMGDAVRARALLQGRDYVLPD
;
A
#
# COMPACT_ATOMS: atom_id res chain seq x y z
N ALA A 1 -4.55 -3.34 -21.53
CA ALA A 1 -5.11 -4.03 -20.35
C ALA A 1 -3.95 -4.61 -19.51
N GLN A 2 -3.44 -3.85 -18.53
CA GLN A 2 -2.45 -4.32 -17.54
C GLN A 2 -2.70 -3.75 -16.12
N LEU A 3 -3.77 -2.97 -15.93
CA LEU A 3 -4.00 -2.23 -14.68
C LEU A 3 -4.21 -3.14 -13.46
N ASP A 4 -4.70 -4.37 -13.65
CA ASP A 4 -4.91 -5.35 -12.58
C ASP A 4 -3.61 -5.84 -11.91
N ARG A 5 -2.45 -5.53 -12.49
CA ARG A 5 -1.13 -5.88 -11.91
C ARG A 5 -0.60 -4.85 -10.93
N PHE A 6 -1.25 -3.68 -10.81
CA PHE A 6 -0.83 -2.65 -9.85
C PHE A 6 -1.61 -2.81 -8.54
N LEU A 7 -0.88 -2.83 -7.42
CA LEU A 7 -1.45 -2.94 -6.07
C LEU A 7 -2.36 -1.74 -5.72
N LEU A 8 -1.91 -0.52 -6.03
CA LEU A 8 -2.62 0.71 -5.72
C LEU A 8 -2.79 1.59 -6.95
N LYS A 9 -3.94 2.26 -7.02
CA LYS A 9 -4.17 3.39 -7.92
C LYS A 9 -4.31 4.65 -7.07
N VAL A 10 -3.27 5.49 -7.07
CA VAL A 10 -3.27 6.75 -6.33
C VAL A 10 -3.65 7.89 -7.27
N ARG A 11 -4.55 8.77 -6.85
CA ARG A 11 -4.86 10.02 -7.55
C ARG A 11 -4.09 11.14 -6.87
N ILE A 12 -3.15 11.74 -7.57
CA ILE A 12 -2.38 12.90 -7.09
C ILE A 12 -3.02 14.14 -7.69
N GLY A 13 -3.52 15.03 -6.84
CA GLY A 13 -4.00 16.35 -7.25
C GLY A 13 -2.86 17.36 -7.40
N TYR A 14 -3.20 18.58 -7.78
CA TYR A 14 -2.23 19.67 -7.72
C TYR A 14 -2.02 20.13 -6.28
N PRO A 15 -0.79 20.53 -5.90
CA PRO A 15 -0.56 21.18 -4.62
C PRO A 15 -1.34 22.50 -4.53
N ASP A 16 -1.66 22.94 -3.32
CA ASP A 16 -2.21 24.27 -3.11
C ASP A 16 -1.15 25.37 -3.32
N GLU A 17 -1.58 26.63 -3.42
CA GLU A 17 -0.70 27.78 -3.66
C GLU A 17 0.48 27.81 -2.68
N GLN A 18 0.26 27.56 -1.39
CA GLN A 18 1.35 27.59 -0.39
C GLN A 18 2.33 26.43 -0.59
N GLN A 19 1.83 25.25 -0.95
CA GLN A 19 2.67 24.11 -1.30
C GLN A 19 3.51 24.39 -2.55
N GLU A 20 2.94 25.05 -3.56
CA GLU A 20 3.68 25.47 -4.77
C GLU A 20 4.74 26.52 -4.45
N GLN A 21 4.44 27.52 -3.61
CA GLN A 21 5.44 28.49 -3.13
C GLN A 21 6.60 27.79 -2.41
N ARG A 22 6.31 26.83 -1.52
CA ARG A 22 7.35 26.00 -0.87
C ARG A 22 8.19 25.21 -1.86
N ILE A 23 7.59 24.69 -2.94
CA ILE A 23 8.35 23.98 -3.99
C ILE A 23 9.35 24.92 -4.69
N LEU A 24 9.01 26.21 -4.83
CA LEU A 24 9.89 27.24 -5.40
C LEU A 24 11.03 27.63 -4.44
N GLU A 25 10.78 27.62 -3.12
CA GLU A 25 11.79 27.89 -2.09
C GLU A 25 12.86 26.79 -2.00
N VAL A 26 12.52 25.54 -2.34
CA VAL A 26 13.49 24.43 -2.36
C VAL A 26 14.47 24.61 -3.52
N ASN A 27 15.70 25.04 -3.19
CA ASN A 27 16.80 25.19 -4.13
C ASN A 27 17.02 23.92 -4.95
N ARG A 28 17.31 24.06 -6.26
CA ARG A 28 17.64 22.93 -7.15
C ARG A 28 18.80 22.06 -6.65
N ARG A 29 19.73 22.62 -5.87
CA ARG A 29 20.83 21.88 -5.23
C ARG A 29 20.35 20.99 -4.07
N ASP A 30 19.37 21.44 -3.30
CA ASP A 30 18.79 20.70 -2.17
C ASP A 30 17.80 19.61 -2.60
N ARG A 31 17.25 19.71 -3.82
CA ARG A 31 16.47 18.62 -4.46
C ARG A 31 17.31 17.37 -4.72
N SER A 32 18.63 17.52 -4.79
CA SER A 32 19.61 16.44 -4.85
C SER A 32 20.23 16.17 -3.49
N SER A 33 19.58 16.54 -2.37
CA SER A 33 19.98 16.03 -1.06
C SER A 33 20.00 14.51 -1.16
N THR A 34 21.20 13.99 -1.29
CA THR A 34 21.51 12.59 -1.10
C THR A 34 21.12 12.35 0.35
N ALA A 35 19.91 11.87 0.57
CA ALA A 35 19.53 11.34 1.87
C ALA A 35 20.70 10.43 2.28
N GLU A 36 21.32 10.73 3.42
CA GLU A 36 22.43 9.92 3.88
C GLU A 36 21.89 8.48 4.01
N PRO A 37 22.54 7.50 3.38
CA PRO A 37 22.12 6.11 3.52
C PRO A 37 22.08 5.79 5.01
N LEU A 38 20.91 5.38 5.52
CA LEU A 38 20.79 4.89 6.87
C LEU A 38 21.67 3.61 6.97
N PRO A 39 22.72 3.60 7.79
CA PRO A 39 23.76 2.57 7.75
C PRO A 39 23.25 1.18 8.19
N ASP A 40 22.11 1.12 8.87
CA ASP A 40 21.57 -0.09 9.52
C ASP A 40 20.20 -0.50 8.95
N LEU A 41 19.90 -0.18 7.69
CA LEU A 41 18.69 -0.69 7.06
C LEU A 41 18.84 -2.18 6.74
N PRO A 42 17.89 -3.03 7.18
CA PRO A 42 17.87 -4.42 6.75
C PRO A 42 17.69 -4.50 5.22
N PRO A 43 18.26 -5.52 4.56
CA PRO A 43 18.00 -5.80 3.16
C PRO A 43 16.50 -5.83 2.84
N VAL A 44 16.15 -5.39 1.62
CA VAL A 44 14.74 -5.37 1.18
C VAL A 44 14.11 -6.74 1.25
N ASP A 45 14.86 -7.81 0.98
CA ASP A 45 14.34 -9.17 1.07
C ASP A 45 14.01 -9.58 2.52
N GLU A 46 14.81 -9.18 3.50
CA GLU A 46 14.48 -9.39 4.92
C GLU A 46 13.19 -8.63 5.31
N LEU A 47 13.02 -7.40 4.81
CA LEU A 47 11.78 -6.65 5.02
C LEU A 47 10.56 -7.36 4.42
N ARG A 48 10.72 -8.01 3.26
CA ARG A 48 9.65 -8.78 2.61
C ARG A 48 9.30 -10.03 3.41
N ASP A 49 10.31 -10.71 3.96
CA ASP A 49 10.10 -11.86 4.83
C ASP A 49 9.36 -11.47 6.13
N LEU A 50 9.72 -10.32 6.71
CA LEU A 50 9.02 -9.78 7.88
C LEU A 50 7.55 -9.47 7.57
N VAL A 51 7.26 -8.88 6.41
CA VAL A 51 5.87 -8.67 5.96
C VAL A 51 5.16 -10.02 5.78
N GLY A 52 5.83 -11.00 5.17
CA GLY A 52 5.31 -12.35 4.97
C GLY A 52 4.99 -13.08 6.28
N ALA A 53 5.72 -12.80 7.36
CA ALA A 53 5.52 -13.39 8.68
C ALA A 53 4.30 -12.84 9.44
N VAL A 54 3.80 -11.64 9.09
CA VAL A 54 2.64 -11.02 9.77
C VAL A 54 1.38 -11.88 9.59
N ARG A 55 0.77 -12.33 10.68
CA ARG A 55 -0.37 -13.25 10.65
C ARG A 55 -1.65 -12.57 10.17
N ILE A 56 -2.35 -13.22 9.24
CA ILE A 56 -3.75 -12.91 8.91
C ILE A 56 -4.61 -14.07 9.41
N GLU A 57 -5.34 -13.83 10.48
CA GLU A 57 -6.26 -14.81 11.05
C GLU A 57 -7.47 -15.05 10.14
N GLU A 58 -8.07 -16.24 10.27
CA GLU A 58 -9.18 -16.68 9.42
C GLU A 58 -10.34 -15.68 9.31
N PRO A 59 -10.79 -15.00 10.39
CA PRO A 59 -11.86 -14.00 10.29
C PRO A 59 -11.51 -12.87 9.33
N VAL A 60 -10.27 -12.38 9.36
CA VAL A 60 -9.81 -11.29 8.49
C VAL A 60 -9.66 -11.78 7.05
N ARG A 61 -9.15 -13.00 6.83
CA ARG A 61 -9.10 -13.60 5.48
C ARG A 61 -10.49 -13.68 4.85
N ARG A 62 -11.47 -14.17 5.61
CA ARG A 62 -12.88 -14.22 5.17
C ARG A 62 -13.41 -12.82 4.86
N TYR A 63 -13.08 -11.84 5.69
CA TYR A 63 -13.50 -10.47 5.49
C TYR A 63 -12.96 -9.89 4.17
N ILE A 64 -11.65 -10.04 3.89
CA ILE A 64 -11.03 -9.62 2.61
C ILE A 64 -11.73 -10.27 1.42
N VAL A 65 -11.96 -11.59 1.46
CA VAL A 65 -12.66 -12.31 0.39
C VAL A 65 -14.10 -11.83 0.24
N SER A 66 -14.78 -11.54 1.34
CA SER A 66 -16.16 -11.06 1.34
C SER A 66 -16.28 -9.69 0.67
N ILE A 67 -15.34 -8.78 0.92
CA ILE A 67 -15.26 -7.47 0.25
C ILE A 67 -15.09 -7.67 -1.26
N ALA A 68 -14.12 -8.50 -1.67
CA ALA A 68 -13.89 -8.75 -3.09
C ALA A 68 -15.11 -9.37 -3.78
N ARG A 69 -15.80 -10.32 -3.15
CA ARG A 69 -17.06 -10.89 -3.67
C ARG A 69 -18.16 -9.85 -3.77
N ALA A 70 -18.35 -9.04 -2.72
CA ALA A 70 -19.33 -7.96 -2.74
C ALA A 70 -19.13 -7.03 -3.94
N THR A 71 -17.89 -6.70 -4.33
CA THR A 71 -17.64 -5.89 -5.54
C THR A 71 -17.99 -6.58 -6.86
N ARG A 72 -18.00 -7.92 -6.92
CA ARG A 72 -18.34 -8.69 -8.13
C ARG A 72 -19.85 -8.82 -8.33
N ASP A 73 -20.58 -8.83 -7.21
CA ASP A 73 -22.04 -9.00 -7.19
C ASP A 73 -22.78 -7.64 -7.14
N HIS A 74 -22.06 -6.52 -6.99
CA HIS A 74 -22.67 -5.19 -6.87
C HIS A 74 -23.17 -4.66 -8.23
N PRO A 75 -24.45 -4.25 -8.35
CA PRO A 75 -25.05 -3.87 -9.65
C PRO A 75 -24.38 -2.67 -10.32
N ASP A 76 -23.85 -1.72 -9.52
CA ASP A 76 -23.17 -0.53 -10.04
C ASP A 76 -21.69 -0.76 -10.42
N VAL A 77 -21.16 -1.98 -10.24
CA VAL A 77 -19.76 -2.29 -10.53
C VAL A 77 -19.68 -3.13 -11.80
N ALA A 78 -19.18 -2.52 -12.89
CA ALA A 78 -19.07 -3.21 -14.19
C ALA A 78 -18.06 -4.38 -14.17
N VAL A 79 -16.99 -4.26 -13.39
CA VAL A 79 -15.96 -5.30 -13.22
C VAL A 79 -15.50 -5.29 -11.76
N GLY A 80 -15.86 -6.33 -11.01
CA GLY A 80 -15.46 -6.48 -9.62
C GLY A 80 -13.98 -6.80 -9.44
N ALA A 81 -13.53 -6.80 -8.18
CA ALA A 81 -12.15 -7.08 -7.81
C ALA A 81 -11.71 -8.48 -8.28
N SER A 82 -10.57 -8.59 -8.97
CA SER A 82 -10.02 -9.86 -9.44
C SER A 82 -9.55 -10.76 -8.29
N PRO A 83 -9.19 -12.04 -8.54
CA PRO A 83 -8.47 -12.84 -7.56
C PRO A 83 -7.14 -12.21 -7.13
N ARG A 84 -6.44 -11.50 -8.03
CA ARG A 84 -5.18 -10.80 -7.70
C ARG A 84 -5.42 -9.69 -6.69
N ALA A 85 -6.54 -8.97 -6.80
CA ALA A 85 -6.89 -7.92 -5.83
C ALA A 85 -7.01 -8.45 -4.39
N VAL A 86 -7.43 -9.72 -4.20
CA VAL A 86 -7.50 -10.37 -2.89
C VAL A 86 -6.09 -10.62 -2.32
N GLU A 87 -5.19 -11.17 -3.14
CA GLU A 87 -3.78 -11.40 -2.80
C GLU A 87 -3.08 -10.08 -2.43
N HIS A 88 -3.19 -9.11 -3.32
CA HIS A 88 -2.69 -7.75 -3.16
C HIS A 88 -3.22 -7.07 -1.88
N MET A 89 -4.52 -7.19 -1.59
CA MET A 89 -5.08 -6.65 -0.34
C MET A 89 -4.47 -7.34 0.88
N GLY A 90 -4.26 -8.66 0.83
CA GLY A 90 -3.57 -9.42 1.86
C GLY A 90 -2.15 -8.92 2.14
N ASP A 91 -1.35 -8.69 1.09
CA ASP A 91 0.00 -8.16 1.22
C ASP A 91 0.01 -6.74 1.80
N ALA A 92 -0.90 -5.89 1.34
CA ALA A 92 -1.02 -4.52 1.81
C ALA A 92 -1.37 -4.43 3.30
N VAL A 93 -2.31 -5.26 3.78
CA VAL A 93 -2.68 -5.25 5.21
C VAL A 93 -1.58 -5.80 6.11
N ARG A 94 -0.80 -6.79 5.65
CA ARG A 94 0.39 -7.26 6.38
C ARG A 94 1.43 -6.16 6.49
N ALA A 95 1.75 -5.50 5.37
CA ALA A 95 2.71 -4.41 5.36
C ALA A 95 2.26 -3.27 6.28
N ARG A 96 0.97 -2.90 6.25
CA ARG A 96 0.39 -1.88 7.14
C ARG A 96 0.49 -2.28 8.62
N ALA A 97 0.20 -3.53 8.97
CA ALA A 97 0.31 -4.00 10.35
C ALA A 97 1.77 -3.96 10.84
N LEU A 98 2.73 -4.39 10.01
CA LEU A 98 4.16 -4.33 10.33
C LEU A 98 4.62 -2.88 10.55
N LEU A 99 4.23 -1.95 9.67
CA LEU A 99 4.53 -0.51 9.81
C LEU A 99 3.93 0.11 11.08
N GLN A 100 2.89 -0.51 11.64
CA GLN A 100 2.28 -0.14 12.91
C GLN A 100 2.84 -0.91 14.11
N GLY A 101 3.91 -1.70 13.91
CA GLY A 101 4.59 -2.45 14.98
C GLY A 101 3.85 -3.72 15.41
N ARG A 102 3.01 -4.30 14.56
CA ARG A 102 2.20 -5.50 14.86
C ARG A 102 2.59 -6.69 13.99
N ASP A 103 2.59 -7.87 14.59
CA ASP A 103 2.80 -9.16 13.93
C ASP A 103 1.48 -9.83 13.47
N TYR A 104 0.35 -9.13 13.59
CA TYR A 104 -0.96 -9.60 13.14
C TYR A 104 -1.81 -8.46 12.58
N VAL A 105 -2.73 -8.83 11.68
CA VAL A 105 -3.66 -7.90 11.03
C VAL A 105 -4.96 -7.75 11.84
N LEU A 106 -5.46 -6.52 11.94
CA LEU A 106 -6.82 -6.20 12.38
C LEU A 106 -7.69 -5.82 11.17
N PRO A 107 -9.03 -5.99 11.25
CA PRO A 107 -9.94 -5.67 10.15
C PRO A 107 -10.08 -4.16 9.85
N ASP A 108 -9.68 -3.29 10.78
CA ASP A 108 -9.67 -1.81 10.76
C ASP A 108 -8.29 -1.20 10.39
#